data_AF-A0A3D3UM14-F1
#
_entry.id   AF-A0A3D3UM14-F1
#
_cell.length_a   1.000
_cell.length_b   1.000
_cell.length_c   1.000
_cell.angle_alpha   90.00
_cell.angle_beta   90.00
_cell.angle_gamma   90.00
#
_symmetry.space_group_name_H-M   'P 1'
#
loop_
_entity.id
_entity.type
_entity.pdbx_description
1 polymer ?
#
loop_
_entity_poly.entity_id
_entity_poly.type
_entity_poly.pdbx_seq_one_letter_code
_entity_poly.pdbx_strand_id
1 'polypeptide(L)'
;TGGIGAAGGHEGFGGHYELPNMTAYCETCASIANIFWNHRMFLMHGDAKYIDVLERVLYNAALSGISMEGDRFFYPNVLESIGQHSRSPWFGCACCPSNVARFIPSVPGYTYAYKDSDVYVNLFISGETTIETQNNKVKLTQQTQYPWKGTVNIGVEPEKSDTFTINVRIPGWAQNKCVPSDLYTFHKVVKEQAGLKVNGKRVSPNIKDGFARIERKWQKGDTIELNLPMPVRRIIAHRDVKTNRGKVVLQRG
;
A
#
# COMPACT_ATOMS: atom_id res chain seq x y z
N THR A 1 -0.41 -10.52 -5.82
CA THR A 1 0.76 -9.88 -5.17
C THR A 1 1.00 -8.45 -5.64
N GLY A 2 0.47 -7.99 -6.78
CA GLY A 2 0.78 -6.66 -7.33
C GLY A 2 2.01 -6.64 -8.25
N GLY A 3 2.73 -7.76 -8.36
CA GLY A 3 3.78 -7.94 -9.35
C GLY A 3 3.22 -7.83 -10.77
N ILE A 4 4.06 -7.36 -11.68
CA ILE A 4 3.73 -7.19 -13.10
C ILE A 4 4.79 -7.89 -13.97
N GLY A 5 4.35 -8.36 -15.14
CA GLY A 5 5.14 -9.23 -16.02
C GLY A 5 4.68 -10.69 -15.90
N ALA A 6 4.09 -11.21 -16.97
CA ALA A 6 3.48 -12.54 -17.00
C ALA A 6 4.39 -13.60 -17.65
N ALA A 7 5.35 -13.17 -18.48
CA ALA A 7 6.17 -14.06 -19.30
C ALA A 7 7.65 -13.74 -19.16
N GLY A 8 8.45 -14.76 -18.82
CA GLY A 8 9.89 -14.61 -18.64
C GLY A 8 10.71 -14.53 -19.93
N GLY A 9 10.18 -15.01 -21.06
CA GLY A 9 10.93 -15.04 -22.34
C GLY A 9 11.30 -13.65 -22.88
N HIS A 10 10.48 -12.64 -22.57
CA HIS A 10 10.70 -11.24 -22.93
C HIS A 10 10.56 -10.30 -21.72
N GLU A 11 10.48 -10.86 -20.52
CA GLU A 11 10.36 -10.13 -19.25
C GLU A 11 9.20 -9.12 -19.22
N GLY A 12 8.11 -9.43 -19.93
CA GLY A 12 7.07 -8.46 -20.24
C GLY A 12 5.67 -8.88 -19.86
N PHE A 13 4.73 -7.99 -20.20
CA PHE A 13 3.31 -8.28 -20.08
C PHE A 13 2.89 -9.41 -21.03
N GLY A 14 1.92 -10.20 -20.60
CA GLY A 14 1.18 -11.13 -21.45
C GLY A 14 -0.06 -10.47 -22.05
N GLY A 15 -0.94 -11.28 -22.62
CA GLY A 15 -2.26 -10.85 -23.09
C GLY A 15 -3.20 -10.43 -21.96
N HIS A 16 -4.36 -9.89 -22.33
CA HIS A 16 -5.40 -9.54 -21.36
C HIS A 16 -5.81 -10.77 -20.53
N TYR A 17 -5.86 -10.60 -19.21
CA TYR A 17 -6.17 -11.65 -18.23
C TYR A 17 -5.21 -12.86 -18.22
N GLU A 18 -4.07 -12.78 -18.92
CA GLU A 18 -3.04 -13.80 -18.89
C GLU A 18 -2.17 -13.64 -17.63
N LEU A 19 -2.55 -14.38 -16.58
CA LEU A 19 -1.87 -14.35 -15.28
C LEU A 19 -1.53 -15.79 -14.86
N PRO A 20 -0.48 -16.41 -15.43
CA PRO A 20 0.01 -17.69 -14.95
C PRO A 20 0.58 -17.53 -13.53
N ASN A 21 0.47 -18.55 -12.67
CA ASN A 21 1.02 -18.48 -11.31
C ASN A 21 2.46 -19.03 -11.26
N MET A 22 2.66 -20.25 -11.77
CA MET A 22 3.95 -20.96 -11.72
C MET A 22 4.99 -20.36 -12.64
N THR A 23 4.58 -19.81 -13.79
CA THR A 23 5.48 -19.21 -14.79
C THR A 23 5.42 -17.68 -14.80
N ALA A 24 4.81 -17.06 -13.77
CA ALA A 24 4.79 -15.61 -13.65
C ALA A 24 6.21 -15.05 -13.62
N TYR A 25 6.44 -13.90 -14.25
CA TYR A 25 7.75 -13.25 -14.14
C TYR A 25 7.82 -12.38 -12.89
N CYS A 26 6.93 -11.37 -12.80
CA CYS A 26 6.79 -10.53 -11.61
C CYS A 26 8.15 -10.06 -11.06
N GLU A 27 8.98 -9.46 -11.92
CA GLU A 27 10.32 -9.04 -11.55
C GLU A 27 10.28 -8.10 -10.33
N THR A 28 11.26 -8.23 -9.43
CA THR A 28 11.43 -7.29 -8.32
C THR A 28 11.62 -5.85 -8.83
N CYS A 29 12.39 -5.63 -9.92
CA CYS A 29 12.52 -4.28 -10.51
C CYS A 29 11.19 -3.74 -11.04
N ALA A 30 10.40 -4.58 -11.71
CA ALA A 30 9.10 -4.19 -12.23
C ALA A 30 8.11 -3.85 -11.10
N SER A 31 8.20 -4.55 -9.96
CA SER A 31 7.44 -4.22 -8.74
C SER A 31 7.84 -2.84 -8.18
N ILE A 32 9.14 -2.54 -8.10
CA ILE A 32 9.64 -1.22 -7.68
C ILE A 32 9.18 -0.12 -8.66
N ALA A 33 9.25 -0.38 -9.97
CA ALA A 33 8.75 0.55 -10.98
C ALA A 33 7.24 0.80 -10.86
N ASN A 34 6.45 -0.22 -10.51
CA ASN A 34 5.01 -0.09 -10.28
C ASN A 34 4.69 0.79 -9.05
N ILE A 35 5.51 0.71 -8.00
CA ILE A 35 5.44 1.63 -6.84
C ILE A 35 5.72 3.07 -7.28
N PHE A 36 6.80 3.27 -8.06
CA PHE A 36 7.17 4.57 -8.60
C PHE A 36 6.08 5.20 -9.48
N TRP A 37 5.42 4.38 -10.30
CA TRP A 37 4.32 4.80 -11.15
C TRP A 37 3.13 5.27 -10.31
N ASN A 38 2.64 4.41 -9.42
CA ASN A 38 1.46 4.71 -8.61
C ASN A 38 1.69 5.88 -7.65
N HIS A 39 2.91 6.05 -7.13
CA HIS A 39 3.24 7.24 -6.36
C HIS A 39 3.09 8.53 -7.18
N ARG A 40 3.61 8.57 -8.41
CA ARG A 40 3.49 9.73 -9.30
C ARG A 40 2.03 10.01 -9.69
N MET A 41 1.26 8.96 -9.96
CA MET A 41 -0.18 9.08 -10.23
C MET A 41 -0.94 9.62 -9.02
N PHE A 42 -0.59 9.20 -7.80
CA PHE A 42 -1.13 9.80 -6.58
C PHE A 42 -0.78 11.28 -6.47
N LEU A 43 0.48 11.67 -6.67
CA LEU A 43 0.88 13.08 -6.60
C LEU A 43 0.15 13.96 -7.62
N MET A 44 -0.17 13.41 -8.79
CA MET A 44 -0.89 14.14 -9.85
C MET A 44 -2.38 14.29 -9.56
N HIS A 45 -3.02 13.28 -8.96
CA HIS A 45 -4.48 13.20 -8.87
C HIS A 45 -5.06 13.31 -7.46
N GLY A 46 -4.25 13.06 -6.42
CA GLY A 46 -4.72 13.03 -5.04
C GLY A 46 -5.68 11.86 -4.70
N ASP A 47 -5.72 10.81 -5.53
CA ASP A 47 -6.65 9.68 -5.37
C ASP A 47 -5.97 8.49 -4.67
N ALA A 48 -6.55 8.03 -3.57
CA ALA A 48 -6.02 6.96 -2.74
C ALA A 48 -5.94 5.61 -3.48
N LYS A 49 -6.69 5.41 -4.57
CA LYS A 49 -6.67 4.15 -5.31
C LYS A 49 -5.27 3.80 -5.84
N TYR A 50 -4.45 4.81 -6.13
CA TYR A 50 -3.06 4.61 -6.53
C TYR A 50 -2.21 4.13 -5.34
N ILE A 51 -2.46 4.67 -4.15
CA ILE A 51 -1.82 4.20 -2.92
C ILE A 51 -2.27 2.77 -2.57
N ASP A 52 -3.52 2.38 -2.85
CA ASP A 52 -3.97 1.00 -2.67
C ASP A 52 -3.18 0.01 -3.54
N VAL A 53 -2.87 0.37 -4.79
CA VAL A 53 -1.99 -0.44 -5.65
C VAL A 53 -0.57 -0.42 -5.13
N LEU A 54 -0.04 0.75 -4.76
CA LEU A 54 1.30 0.89 -4.19
C LEU A 54 1.48 0.02 -2.94
N GLU A 55 0.56 0.09 -1.98
CA GLU A 55 0.56 -0.69 -0.74
C GLU A 55 0.57 -2.19 -1.04
N ARG A 56 -0.30 -2.62 -1.97
CA ARG A 56 -0.35 -4.03 -2.40
C ARG A 56 0.98 -4.51 -2.95
N VAL A 57 1.64 -3.71 -3.79
CA VAL A 57 2.94 -4.05 -4.39
C VAL A 57 4.03 -4.06 -3.31
N LEU A 58 4.08 -3.02 -2.48
CA LEU A 58 5.08 -2.85 -1.43
C LEU A 58 5.08 -4.03 -0.46
N TYR A 59 3.94 -4.32 0.16
CA TYR A 59 3.84 -5.36 1.19
C TYR A 59 3.84 -6.81 0.65
N ASN A 60 3.85 -6.99 -0.67
CA ASN A 60 3.83 -8.33 -1.28
C ASN A 60 4.96 -8.48 -2.30
N ALA A 61 4.75 -8.08 -3.57
CA ALA A 61 5.66 -8.40 -4.66
C ALA A 61 7.05 -7.75 -4.55
N ALA A 62 7.14 -6.54 -3.99
CA ALA A 62 8.42 -5.88 -3.78
C ALA A 62 9.21 -6.52 -2.64
N LEU A 63 8.58 -6.69 -1.46
CA LEU A 63 9.25 -7.30 -0.30
C LEU A 63 9.51 -8.80 -0.45
N SER A 64 8.76 -9.53 -1.28
CA SER A 64 9.12 -10.92 -1.60
C SER A 64 10.48 -11.02 -2.27
N GLY A 65 10.91 -9.95 -2.95
CA GLY A 65 12.18 -9.85 -3.69
C GLY A 65 13.45 -9.90 -2.84
N ILE A 66 13.37 -9.78 -1.51
CA ILE A 66 14.53 -9.75 -0.59
C ILE A 66 14.29 -10.68 0.62
N SER A 67 15.35 -11.30 1.14
CA SER A 67 15.31 -12.08 2.40
C SER A 67 15.10 -11.16 3.61
N MET A 68 14.68 -11.74 4.75
CA MET A 68 14.54 -10.96 5.98
C MET A 68 15.90 -10.47 6.50
N GLU A 69 16.94 -11.24 6.24
CA GLU A 69 18.34 -10.93 6.55
C GLU A 69 18.92 -9.86 5.61
N GLY A 70 18.25 -9.59 4.48
CA GLY A 70 18.64 -8.56 3.52
C GLY A 70 19.79 -8.94 2.58
N ASP A 71 20.18 -10.21 2.55
CA ASP A 71 21.41 -10.72 1.90
C ASP A 71 21.15 -11.58 0.66
N ARG A 72 19.89 -11.93 0.38
CA ARG A 72 19.49 -12.76 -0.76
C ARG A 72 18.25 -12.21 -1.44
N PHE A 73 18.19 -12.37 -2.75
CA PHE A 73 17.20 -11.71 -3.60
C PHE A 73 16.51 -12.69 -4.55
N PHE A 74 15.28 -12.37 -4.92
CA PHE A 74 14.61 -12.95 -6.10
C PHE A 74 14.71 -11.99 -7.28
N TYR A 75 14.92 -12.57 -8.47
CA TYR A 75 14.76 -11.87 -9.73
C TYR A 75 13.27 -11.95 -10.15
N PRO A 76 12.73 -13.11 -10.57
CA PRO A 76 11.30 -13.30 -10.69
C PRO A 76 10.63 -13.67 -9.35
N ASN A 77 9.38 -13.24 -9.16
CA ASN A 77 8.56 -13.54 -7.97
C ASN A 77 7.30 -14.34 -8.36
N VAL A 78 7.47 -15.65 -8.57
CA VAL A 78 6.37 -16.56 -8.96
C VAL A 78 5.30 -16.69 -7.87
N LEU A 79 4.08 -17.05 -8.26
CA LEU A 79 2.94 -17.25 -7.34
C LEU A 79 2.70 -18.72 -7.00
N GLU A 80 3.43 -19.65 -7.62
CA GLU A 80 3.32 -21.09 -7.39
C GLU A 80 4.72 -21.72 -7.55
N SER A 81 5.07 -22.66 -6.67
CA SER A 81 6.37 -23.32 -6.65
C SER A 81 6.22 -24.76 -6.17
N ILE A 82 6.99 -25.66 -6.77
CA ILE A 82 7.18 -27.05 -6.38
C ILE A 82 8.55 -27.29 -5.71
N GLY A 83 9.21 -26.21 -5.26
CA GLY A 83 10.52 -26.25 -4.58
C GLY A 83 11.72 -25.92 -5.46
N GLN A 84 11.49 -25.46 -6.69
CA GLN A 84 12.51 -25.21 -7.72
C GLN A 84 13.11 -23.79 -7.70
N HIS A 85 12.61 -22.91 -6.83
CA HIS A 85 13.05 -21.51 -6.76
C HIS A 85 13.56 -21.17 -5.35
N SER A 86 14.71 -20.52 -5.29
CA SER A 86 15.29 -19.97 -4.06
C SER A 86 15.95 -18.62 -4.34
N ARG A 87 16.09 -17.80 -3.29
CA ARG A 87 16.79 -16.52 -3.39
C ARG A 87 18.30 -16.73 -3.49
N SER A 88 18.95 -15.88 -4.27
CA SER A 88 20.40 -15.87 -4.47
C SER A 88 21.03 -14.60 -3.95
N PRO A 89 22.28 -14.63 -3.45
CA PRO A 89 22.96 -13.43 -2.98
C PRO A 89 23.23 -12.44 -4.13
N TRP A 90 23.42 -12.95 -5.35
CA TRP A 90 23.68 -12.14 -6.54
C TRP A 90 23.30 -12.89 -7.82
N PHE A 91 23.30 -12.19 -8.96
CA PHE A 91 23.01 -12.71 -10.29
C PHE A 91 24.01 -12.15 -11.31
N GLY A 92 24.18 -12.81 -12.46
CA GLY A 92 24.98 -12.25 -13.56
C GLY A 92 24.41 -10.91 -14.06
N CYS A 93 23.08 -10.84 -14.23
CA CYS A 93 22.34 -9.59 -14.39
C CYS A 93 21.76 -9.16 -13.02
N ALA A 94 22.44 -8.25 -12.33
CA ALA A 94 22.11 -7.87 -10.94
C ALA A 94 21.28 -6.58 -10.82
N CYS A 95 20.32 -6.37 -11.73
CA CYS A 95 19.38 -5.26 -11.63
C CYS A 95 18.57 -5.32 -10.32
N CYS A 96 18.05 -6.50 -9.96
CA CYS A 96 17.18 -6.66 -8.80
C CYS A 96 17.87 -6.33 -7.46
N PRO A 97 19.02 -6.95 -7.10
CA PRO A 97 19.71 -6.61 -5.84
C PRO A 97 20.06 -5.13 -5.71
N SER A 98 20.64 -4.54 -6.76
CA SER A 98 21.03 -3.12 -6.76
C SER A 98 19.81 -2.17 -6.69
N ASN A 99 18.71 -2.53 -7.34
CA ASN A 99 17.47 -1.76 -7.30
C ASN A 99 16.79 -1.83 -5.92
N VAL A 100 16.83 -2.98 -5.25
CA VAL A 100 16.35 -3.13 -3.87
C VAL A 100 17.17 -2.28 -2.91
N ALA A 101 18.50 -2.28 -3.04
CA ALA A 101 19.40 -1.51 -2.18
C ALA A 101 19.10 0.00 -2.19
N ARG A 102 18.78 0.58 -3.35
CA ARG A 102 18.35 1.99 -3.42
C ARG A 102 16.90 2.22 -2.98
N PHE A 103 16.03 1.21 -3.10
CA PHE A 103 14.60 1.36 -2.88
C PHE A 103 14.24 1.33 -1.39
N ILE A 104 14.72 0.34 -0.63
CA ILE A 104 14.32 0.13 0.77
C ILE A 104 14.53 1.38 1.64
N PRO A 105 15.68 2.08 1.59
CA PRO A 105 15.89 3.30 2.37
C PRO A 105 14.94 4.45 2.01
N SER A 106 14.35 4.43 0.80
CA SER A 106 13.43 5.47 0.33
C SER A 106 11.98 5.28 0.81
N VAL A 107 11.64 4.10 1.36
CA VAL A 107 10.25 3.74 1.72
C VAL A 107 9.56 4.76 2.64
N PRO A 108 10.22 5.37 3.66
CA PRO A 108 9.58 6.38 4.50
C PRO A 108 8.97 7.55 3.71
N GLY A 109 9.54 7.89 2.54
CA GLY A 109 9.09 8.96 1.66
C GLY A 109 7.72 8.75 1.00
N TYR A 110 7.14 7.54 1.06
CA TYR A 110 5.79 7.27 0.55
C TYR A 110 4.70 7.39 1.63
N THR A 111 5.09 7.61 2.89
CA THR A 111 4.15 7.57 4.03
C THR A 111 3.19 8.75 4.05
N TYR A 112 3.68 9.93 3.67
CA TYR A 112 2.93 11.18 3.73
C TYR A 112 3.09 11.98 2.45
N ALA A 113 2.16 12.90 2.21
CA ALA A 113 2.31 13.99 1.26
C ALA A 113 1.61 15.23 1.81
N TYR A 114 1.79 16.37 1.15
CA TYR A 114 1.04 17.58 1.46
C TYR A 114 0.69 18.34 0.18
N LYS A 115 -0.34 19.16 0.28
CA LYS A 115 -0.73 20.12 -0.75
C LYS A 115 -1.24 21.37 -0.04
N ASP A 116 -0.61 22.51 -0.30
CA ASP A 116 -0.90 23.77 0.39
C ASP A 116 -0.75 23.59 1.92
N SER A 117 -1.84 23.73 2.68
CA SER A 117 -1.89 23.45 4.12
C SER A 117 -2.36 22.02 4.48
N ASP A 118 -2.88 21.26 3.51
CA ASP A 118 -3.46 19.94 3.75
C ASP A 118 -2.40 18.85 3.78
N VAL A 119 -2.55 17.91 4.71
CA VAL A 119 -1.65 16.77 4.87
C VAL A 119 -2.36 15.47 4.47
N TYR A 120 -1.65 14.57 3.82
CA TYR A 120 -2.12 13.25 3.40
C TYR A 120 -1.35 12.17 4.15
N VAL A 121 -2.07 11.26 4.81
CA VAL A 121 -1.51 10.06 5.45
C VAL A 121 -1.80 8.87 4.53
N ASN A 122 -0.78 8.45 3.79
CA ASN A 122 -0.87 7.42 2.75
C ASN A 122 -0.61 6.03 3.31
N LEU A 123 0.52 5.82 4.00
CA LEU A 123 0.88 4.54 4.59
C LEU A 123 0.82 4.60 6.12
N PHE A 124 0.52 3.46 6.73
CA PHE A 124 0.45 3.30 8.18
C PHE A 124 1.71 2.63 8.69
N ILE A 125 2.70 3.43 9.05
CA ILE A 125 4.01 2.98 9.51
C ILE A 125 4.33 3.74 10.80
N SER A 126 4.64 3.02 11.87
CA SER A 126 5.03 3.63 13.15
C SER A 126 6.30 4.47 12.99
N GLY A 127 6.27 5.69 13.50
CA GLY A 127 7.37 6.65 13.37
C GLY A 127 6.89 8.08 13.52
N GLU A 128 7.82 9.03 13.40
CA GLU A 128 7.53 10.47 13.44
C GLU A 128 8.06 11.19 12.21
N THR A 129 7.42 12.29 11.85
CA THR A 129 7.85 13.18 10.77
C THR A 129 7.46 14.61 11.09
N THR A 130 8.15 15.58 10.49
CA THR A 130 7.75 16.98 10.47
C THR A 130 7.56 17.40 9.03
N ILE A 131 6.35 17.81 8.68
CA ILE A 131 5.99 18.24 7.32
C ILE A 131 5.95 19.77 7.29
N GLU A 132 6.73 20.36 6.40
CA GLU A 132 6.68 21.79 6.10
C GLU A 132 5.57 22.04 5.08
N THR A 133 4.41 22.48 5.57
CA THR A 133 3.27 22.90 4.75
C THR A 133 3.42 24.37 4.35
N GLN A 134 2.54 24.91 3.51
CA GLN A 134 2.63 26.29 3.01
C GLN A 134 2.77 27.35 4.13
N ASN A 135 2.05 27.18 5.25
CA ASN A 135 1.94 28.19 6.30
C ASN A 135 2.33 27.68 7.70
N ASN A 136 2.75 26.42 7.83
CA ASN A 136 2.95 25.78 9.14
C ASN A 136 3.94 24.61 9.08
N LYS A 137 4.53 24.26 10.22
CA LYS A 137 5.27 23.01 10.41
C LYS A 137 4.41 22.05 11.22
N VAL A 138 4.07 20.90 10.66
CA VAL A 138 3.18 19.92 11.32
C VAL A 138 3.98 18.67 11.65
N LYS A 139 4.23 18.44 12.94
CA LYS A 139 4.77 17.17 13.41
C LYS A 139 3.64 16.15 13.51
N LEU A 140 3.86 14.97 12.93
CA LEU A 140 2.98 13.82 13.01
C LEU A 140 3.73 12.63 13.64
N THR A 141 3.06 11.93 14.53
CA THR A 141 3.59 10.71 15.16
C THR A 141 2.59 9.58 14.97
N GLN A 142 2.97 8.51 14.28
CA GLN A 142 2.17 7.30 14.13
C GLN A 142 2.61 6.22 15.12
N GLN A 143 1.65 5.58 15.78
CA GLN A 143 1.84 4.40 16.61
C GLN A 143 0.85 3.32 16.19
N THR A 144 1.36 2.21 15.69
CA THR A 144 0.56 1.10 15.15
C THR A 144 1.34 -0.21 15.12
N GLN A 145 0.60 -1.33 15.05
CA GLN A 145 1.12 -2.64 14.70
C GLN A 145 0.75 -3.04 13.26
N TYR A 146 0.38 -2.08 12.41
CA TYR A 146 0.17 -2.31 10.97
C TYR A 146 1.44 -2.93 10.35
N PRO A 147 1.33 -3.93 9.46
CA PRO A 147 0.11 -4.49 8.83
C PRO A 147 -0.59 -5.59 9.64
N TRP A 148 -0.13 -5.91 10.86
CA TRP A 148 -0.69 -7.01 11.66
C TRP A 148 -1.99 -6.64 12.38
N LYS A 149 -2.16 -5.38 12.76
CA LYS A 149 -3.39 -4.84 13.36
C LYS A 149 -3.82 -3.57 12.62
N GLY A 150 -5.12 -3.35 12.53
CA GLY A 150 -5.69 -2.19 11.83
C GLY A 150 -5.86 -0.94 12.69
N THR A 151 -5.43 -0.96 13.95
CA THR A 151 -5.46 0.21 14.83
C THR A 151 -4.25 1.10 14.56
N VAL A 152 -4.49 2.38 14.26
CA VAL A 152 -3.46 3.38 14.02
C VAL A 152 -3.77 4.61 14.87
N ASN A 153 -2.83 5.01 15.72
CA ASN A 153 -2.92 6.28 16.47
C ASN A 153 -1.99 7.29 15.82
N ILE A 154 -2.51 8.47 15.52
CA ILE A 154 -1.79 9.58 14.88
C ILE A 154 -1.85 10.78 15.83
N GLY A 155 -0.71 11.15 16.40
CA GLY A 155 -0.54 12.41 17.12
C GLY A 155 -0.31 13.55 16.15
N VAL A 156 -0.94 14.70 16.40
CA VAL A 156 -0.87 15.90 15.56
C VAL A 156 -0.35 17.06 16.39
N GLU A 157 0.77 17.64 15.95
CA GLU A 157 1.47 18.71 16.64
C GLU A 157 1.87 19.80 15.64
N PRO A 158 0.95 20.71 15.27
CA PRO A 158 1.29 21.86 14.45
C PRO A 158 2.06 22.89 15.29
N GLU A 159 3.03 23.57 14.69
CA GLU A 159 3.80 24.64 15.32
C GLU A 159 2.89 25.81 15.72
N LYS A 160 1.93 26.15 14.84
CA LYS A 160 0.86 27.12 15.11
C LYS A 160 -0.49 26.43 15.09
N SER A 161 -1.37 26.73 16.05
CA SER A 161 -2.75 26.23 15.98
C SER A 161 -3.48 26.89 14.81
N ASP A 162 -3.93 26.08 13.86
CA ASP A 162 -4.51 26.54 12.60
C ASP A 162 -5.54 25.56 12.06
N THR A 163 -6.38 26.00 11.12
CA THR A 163 -7.38 25.18 10.43
C THR A 163 -6.80 24.61 9.15
N PHE A 164 -6.76 23.28 9.05
CA PHE A 164 -6.35 22.57 7.84
C PHE A 164 -6.94 21.16 7.82
N THR A 165 -6.84 20.47 6.68
CA THR A 165 -7.33 19.10 6.54
C THR A 165 -6.22 18.10 6.77
N ILE A 166 -6.48 17.09 7.61
CA ILE A 166 -5.73 15.84 7.58
C ILE A 166 -6.55 14.81 6.81
N ASN A 167 -6.02 14.39 5.67
CA ASN A 167 -6.58 13.40 4.77
C ASN A 167 -6.01 12.03 5.14
N VAL A 168 -6.79 11.21 5.86
CA VAL A 168 -6.36 9.86 6.26
C VAL A 168 -6.88 8.86 5.24
N ARG A 169 -6.01 8.08 4.60
CA ARG A 169 -6.46 7.08 3.62
C ARG A 169 -7.40 6.07 4.28
N ILE A 170 -8.47 5.71 3.61
CA ILE A 170 -9.28 4.54 3.94
C ILE A 170 -8.98 3.49 2.87
N PRO A 171 -8.20 2.44 3.16
CA PRO A 171 -7.77 1.50 2.13
C PRO A 171 -8.94 0.84 1.41
N GLY A 172 -8.82 0.63 0.09
CA GLY A 172 -9.87 -0.02 -0.71
C GLY A 172 -10.30 -1.37 -0.13
N TRP A 173 -9.36 -2.17 0.39
CA TRP A 173 -9.66 -3.48 0.98
C TRP A 173 -10.58 -3.40 2.20
N ALA A 174 -10.50 -2.31 2.98
CA ALA A 174 -11.38 -2.00 4.12
C ALA A 174 -12.76 -1.48 3.67
N GLN A 175 -12.85 -1.03 2.42
CA GLN A 175 -14.09 -0.58 1.76
C GLN A 175 -14.70 -1.66 0.85
N ASN A 176 -14.31 -2.92 1.00
CA ASN A 176 -14.73 -4.03 0.15
C ASN A 176 -14.35 -3.91 -1.35
N LYS A 177 -13.33 -3.11 -1.67
CA LYS A 177 -12.74 -3.01 -3.02
C LYS A 177 -11.36 -3.70 -3.03
N CYS A 178 -11.22 -4.80 -3.76
CA CYS A 178 -9.97 -5.57 -3.73
C CYS A 178 -8.84 -4.85 -4.48
N VAL A 179 -9.14 -4.36 -5.68
CA VAL A 179 -8.25 -3.55 -6.52
C VAL A 179 -9.12 -2.46 -7.16
N PRO A 180 -8.54 -1.37 -7.71
CA PRO A 180 -9.32 -0.33 -8.39
C PRO A 180 -9.74 -0.72 -9.81
N SER A 181 -10.22 -1.96 -9.96
CA SER A 181 -10.80 -2.55 -11.17
C SER A 181 -11.67 -3.75 -10.79
N ASP A 182 -12.25 -4.41 -11.79
CA ASP A 182 -13.01 -5.66 -11.66
C ASP A 182 -12.14 -6.92 -11.74
N LEU A 183 -10.81 -6.78 -11.87
CA LEU A 183 -9.89 -7.92 -12.02
C LEU A 183 -9.95 -8.89 -10.83
N TYR A 184 -10.22 -8.38 -9.63
CA TYR A 184 -10.37 -9.17 -8.42
C TYR A 184 -11.51 -8.65 -7.56
N THR A 185 -12.26 -9.57 -6.96
CA THR A 185 -13.36 -9.26 -6.04
C THR A 185 -13.25 -10.07 -4.76
N PHE A 186 -13.78 -9.53 -3.66
CA PHE A 186 -13.93 -10.32 -2.44
C PHE A 186 -15.14 -11.23 -2.56
N HIS A 187 -14.96 -12.51 -2.25
CA HIS A 187 -16.04 -13.48 -2.28
C HIS A 187 -17.21 -13.12 -1.33
N LYS A 188 -16.89 -12.44 -0.23
CA LYS A 188 -17.88 -11.92 0.73
C LYS A 188 -17.56 -10.50 1.14
N VAL A 189 -18.61 -9.69 1.24
CA VAL A 189 -18.58 -8.33 1.80
C VAL A 189 -18.50 -8.42 3.32
N VAL A 190 -17.62 -7.61 3.91
CA VAL A 190 -17.54 -7.42 5.36
C VAL A 190 -18.36 -6.19 5.71
N LYS A 191 -19.27 -6.33 6.69
CA LYS A 191 -20.16 -5.24 7.14
C LYS A 191 -19.46 -4.26 8.09
N GLU A 192 -18.46 -4.72 8.83
CA GLU A 192 -17.67 -3.88 9.71
C GLU A 192 -16.90 -2.84 8.89
N GLN A 193 -17.07 -1.57 9.22
CA GLN A 193 -16.48 -0.45 8.49
C GLN A 193 -15.31 0.14 9.28
N ALA A 194 -14.44 0.86 8.57
CA ALA A 194 -13.41 1.67 9.21
C ALA A 194 -14.04 2.64 10.22
N GLY A 195 -13.49 2.68 11.42
CA GLY A 195 -13.86 3.62 12.48
C GLY A 195 -12.81 4.71 12.61
N LEU A 196 -13.25 5.93 12.88
CA LEU A 196 -12.35 7.06 13.12
C LEU A 196 -12.80 7.83 14.37
N LYS A 197 -11.83 8.21 15.20
CA LYS A 197 -12.04 9.13 16.32
C LYS A 197 -11.04 10.28 16.25
N VAL A 198 -11.46 11.44 16.73
CA VAL A 198 -10.60 12.60 16.95
C VAL A 198 -10.73 12.99 18.41
N ASN A 199 -9.62 13.02 19.15
CA ASN A 199 -9.61 13.28 20.60
C ASN A 199 -10.60 12.38 21.36
N GLY A 200 -10.62 11.09 21.04
CA GLY A 200 -11.52 10.09 21.64
C GLY A 200 -12.99 10.16 21.20
N LYS A 201 -13.40 11.19 20.45
CA LYS A 201 -14.77 11.33 19.96
C LYS A 201 -14.91 10.73 18.56
N ARG A 202 -15.90 9.85 18.36
CA ARG A 202 -16.18 9.25 17.05
C ARG A 202 -16.57 10.35 16.06
N VAL A 203 -16.00 10.27 14.86
CA VAL A 203 -16.32 11.16 13.74
C VAL A 203 -16.73 10.34 12.51
N SER A 204 -17.44 10.96 11.58
CA SER A 204 -17.84 10.35 10.30
C SER A 204 -17.53 11.33 9.18
N PRO A 205 -16.23 11.51 8.86
CA PRO A 205 -15.81 12.48 7.86
C PRO A 205 -16.30 12.07 6.46
N ASN A 206 -16.43 13.07 5.59
CA ASN A 206 -16.67 12.81 4.18
C ASN A 206 -15.46 12.06 3.59
N ILE A 207 -15.72 10.90 2.97
CA ILE A 207 -14.70 10.16 2.22
C ILE A 207 -14.73 10.67 0.79
N LYS A 208 -13.65 11.33 0.38
CA LYS A 208 -13.47 11.82 -0.99
C LYS A 208 -12.16 11.26 -1.53
N ASP A 209 -12.21 10.72 -2.74
CA ASP A 209 -11.04 10.14 -3.43
C ASP A 209 -10.28 9.10 -2.56
N GLY A 210 -11.04 8.37 -1.73
CA GLY A 210 -10.55 7.35 -0.81
C GLY A 210 -9.85 7.87 0.46
N PHE A 211 -9.91 9.18 0.73
CA PHE A 211 -9.44 9.78 1.97
C PHE A 211 -10.59 10.24 2.86
N ALA A 212 -10.53 9.90 4.15
CA ALA A 212 -11.33 10.52 5.18
C ALA A 212 -10.78 11.93 5.45
N ARG A 213 -11.55 12.96 5.07
CA ARG A 213 -11.15 14.37 5.18
C ARG A 213 -11.54 14.94 6.54
N ILE A 214 -10.55 15.27 7.36
CA ILE A 214 -10.77 15.81 8.71
C ILE A 214 -10.30 17.27 8.73
N GLU A 215 -11.20 18.17 8.37
CA GLU A 215 -10.95 19.61 8.40
C GLU A 215 -11.39 20.18 9.76
N ARG A 216 -10.43 20.73 10.51
CA ARG A 216 -10.68 21.39 11.80
C ARG A 216 -9.50 22.28 12.19
N LYS A 217 -9.71 23.07 13.24
CA LYS A 217 -8.60 23.71 13.95
C LYS A 217 -7.82 22.64 14.74
N TRP A 218 -6.58 22.44 14.35
CA TRP A 218 -5.63 21.54 15.00
C TRP A 218 -4.74 22.30 15.98
N GLN A 219 -4.35 21.63 17.06
CA GLN A 219 -3.43 22.14 18.07
C GLN A 219 -2.57 21.01 18.61
N LYS A 220 -1.45 21.37 19.26
CA LYS A 220 -0.55 20.40 19.87
C LYS A 220 -1.29 19.47 20.84
N GLY A 221 -1.08 18.17 20.68
CA GLY A 221 -1.68 17.12 21.51
C GLY A 221 -3.01 16.59 20.98
N ASP A 222 -3.50 17.11 19.84
CA ASP A 222 -4.63 16.48 19.15
C ASP A 222 -4.25 15.07 18.64
N THR A 223 -5.25 14.19 18.61
CA THR A 223 -5.07 12.79 18.19
C THR A 223 -6.13 12.35 17.21
N ILE A 224 -5.74 11.47 16.28
CA ILE A 224 -6.62 10.73 15.39
C ILE A 224 -6.41 9.25 15.68
N GLU A 225 -7.49 8.52 15.95
CA GLU A 225 -7.49 7.05 16.07
C GLU A 225 -8.25 6.49 14.87
N LEU A 226 -7.57 5.70 14.05
CA LEU A 226 -8.15 4.92 12.95
C LEU A 226 -8.22 3.44 13.38
N ASN A 227 -9.36 2.81 13.16
CA ASN A 227 -9.55 1.38 13.33
C ASN A 227 -10.02 0.77 12.00
N LEU A 228 -9.19 -0.10 11.43
CA LEU A 228 -9.48 -0.85 10.22
C LEU A 228 -9.77 -2.33 10.57
N PRO A 229 -11.01 -2.81 10.38
CA PRO A 229 -11.31 -4.23 10.53
C PRO A 229 -10.49 -5.08 9.55
N MET A 230 -9.69 -6.02 10.07
CA MET A 230 -8.80 -6.89 9.27
C MET A 230 -9.18 -8.38 9.39
N PRO A 231 -10.34 -8.81 8.86
CA PRO A 231 -10.67 -10.23 8.77
C PRO A 231 -9.85 -10.91 7.65
N VAL A 232 -9.70 -12.22 7.75
CA VAL A 232 -9.21 -13.02 6.61
C VAL A 232 -10.29 -13.05 5.53
N ARG A 233 -9.91 -12.71 4.30
CA ARG A 233 -10.79 -12.56 3.14
C ARG A 233 -10.38 -13.54 2.05
N ARG A 234 -11.38 -14.07 1.35
CA ARG A 234 -11.18 -14.83 0.11
C ARG A 234 -11.37 -13.91 -1.09
N ILE A 235 -10.40 -13.90 -1.99
CA ILE A 235 -10.41 -13.14 -3.24
C ILE A 235 -10.61 -14.10 -4.40
N ILE A 236 -11.45 -13.69 -5.35
CA ILE A 236 -11.73 -14.39 -6.60
C ILE A 236 -11.28 -13.51 -7.75
N ALA A 237 -10.57 -14.11 -8.71
CA ALA A 237 -10.16 -13.42 -9.93
C ALA A 237 -11.33 -13.30 -10.93
N HIS A 238 -11.26 -12.32 -11.81
CA HIS A 238 -12.17 -12.20 -12.95
C HIS A 238 -12.21 -13.52 -13.75
N ARG A 239 -13.38 -13.88 -14.30
CA ARG A 239 -13.62 -15.17 -14.96
C ARG A 239 -12.70 -15.47 -16.17
N ASP A 240 -12.16 -14.42 -16.76
CA ASP A 240 -11.27 -14.49 -17.91
C ASP A 240 -9.83 -14.83 -17.51
N VAL A 241 -9.49 -14.74 -16.21
CA VAL A 241 -8.23 -15.24 -15.65
C VAL A 241 -8.31 -16.77 -15.53
N LYS A 242 -8.13 -17.46 -16.66
CA LYS A 242 -8.33 -18.92 -16.77
C LYS A 242 -7.51 -19.72 -15.74
N THR A 243 -6.26 -19.32 -15.47
CA THR A 243 -5.35 -19.95 -14.51
C THR A 243 -5.93 -20.06 -13.09
N ASN A 244 -6.84 -19.14 -12.73
CA ASN A 244 -7.37 -19.00 -11.38
C ASN A 244 -8.83 -19.44 -11.24
N ARG A 245 -9.40 -20.10 -12.26
CA ARG A 245 -10.73 -20.72 -12.15
C ARG A 245 -10.72 -21.79 -11.06
N GLY A 246 -11.73 -21.76 -10.19
CA GLY A 246 -11.84 -22.68 -9.05
C GLY A 246 -10.81 -22.44 -7.93
N LYS A 247 -10.00 -21.38 -8.02
CA LYS A 247 -9.00 -21.02 -7.00
C LYS A 247 -9.43 -19.75 -6.26
N VAL A 248 -8.94 -19.61 -5.03
CA VAL A 248 -9.11 -18.40 -4.22
C VAL A 248 -7.78 -17.99 -3.60
N VAL A 249 -7.61 -16.69 -3.38
CA VAL A 249 -6.48 -16.13 -2.62
C VAL A 249 -6.96 -15.72 -1.24
N LEU A 250 -6.15 -15.97 -0.21
CA LEU A 250 -6.38 -15.45 1.13
C LEU A 250 -5.63 -14.12 1.30
N GLN A 251 -6.32 -13.10 1.81
CA GLN A 251 -5.76 -11.79 2.13
C GLN A 251 -6.24 -11.35 3.52
N ARG A 252 -5.39 -10.66 4.27
CA ARG A 252 -5.76 -9.98 5.52
C ARG A 252 -5.03 -8.64 5.59
N GLY A 253 -5.81 -7.56 5.79
CA GLY A 253 -5.31 -6.20 5.56
C GLY A 253 -4.98 -5.97 4.10
#